data_AF-A0A3M8EGZ9-F1
#
_entry.id   AF-A0A3M8EGZ9-F1
#
_cell.length_a   1.000
_cell.length_b   1.000
_cell.length_c   1.000
_cell.angle_alpha   90.00
_cell.angle_beta   90.00
_cell.angle_gamma   90.00
#
_symmetry.space_group_name_H-M   'P 1'
#
loop_
_entity.id
_entity.type
_entity.pdbx_description
1 polymer ?
#
loop_
_entity_poly.entity_id
_entity_poly.type
_entity_poly.pdbx_seq_one_letter_code
_entity_poly.pdbx_strand_id
1 'polypeptide(L)'
;MEREMEHPVIYLTADAMISSLGFSTGECRERMFQYQSGVQPIRDSQFYSELFYGAKIDDNRLQLLVPEHNLHDFSRFEQLLILSIRQTLGQSGVDIGQNNCGFILASTKGNIGRLSVGNETGDGLLLSHSAEKIAAYFGFSAKPIVLCNACISGISAMIVAKRLIENGMFTHMVVAGGDELSDFIVSGFHAFKSVSTGICKPYDAGRDGLSLGEAIGSVLLTTDKKHVAEKQPAMLLGGAITNDANHISGPSRTGEELHMAIEQALRQSGISANDISFVNAHGTATIYNDEMESKALYLSGLSGKPLQSLKPYFGHTLGAAGVIETIICKQQLENDIVFGVPGLETMGVPHPLNIDALHRPMNLTYCLKTASGFGGCNAAIVIGKEPVPGNNPLSGSVSLQGKQLEETSSQILKRAKIVSKCNISALGVELNDERVLANEPTDDFPTFIRKAYASLNLSYRKFFRMDDLSKLGFLTTAWLTRSVDGFSGLPPESKGIIMANRSSSLDTDIHYRQNLDAVGDREASPAIFVYTLPNVMLGEICIYWKMKGENTFFIQREFDKDFLIQYAGMVMSEQDLNYCIVGWCDLLDNNFLSEFYLMER
;
A
#
# COMPACT_ATOMS: atom_id res chain seq x y z
N MET A 1 -33.06 0.78 -6.30
CA MET A 1 -32.94 0.45 -7.72
C MET A 1 -31.46 0.53 -8.05
N GLU A 2 -30.72 -0.49 -7.63
CA GLU A 2 -29.27 -0.61 -7.83
C GLU A 2 -29.04 -0.89 -9.32
N ARG A 3 -28.24 -0.06 -9.97
CA ARG A 3 -27.80 -0.32 -11.35
C ARG A 3 -26.45 -1.02 -11.24
N GLU A 4 -26.39 -2.28 -11.64
CA GLU A 4 -25.13 -3.03 -11.81
C GLU A 4 -24.25 -2.26 -12.80
N MET A 5 -23.14 -1.71 -12.31
CA MET A 5 -22.06 -1.26 -13.20
C MET A 5 -21.35 -2.52 -13.68
N GLU A 6 -21.57 -2.91 -14.94
CA GLU A 6 -20.80 -3.97 -15.59
C GLU A 6 -19.36 -3.45 -15.82
N HIS A 7 -18.47 -3.73 -14.87
CA HIS A 7 -17.04 -3.48 -15.03
C HIS A 7 -16.38 -4.61 -15.85
N PRO A 8 -15.35 -4.31 -16.65
CA PRO A 8 -14.62 -5.34 -17.37
C PRO A 8 -13.91 -6.29 -16.40
N VAL A 9 -13.85 -7.58 -16.74
CA VAL A 9 -13.10 -8.56 -15.95
C VAL A 9 -11.61 -8.29 -16.09
N ILE A 10 -10.90 -8.16 -14.96
CA ILE A 10 -9.46 -7.90 -14.92
C ILE A 10 -8.73 -9.19 -14.53
N TYR A 11 -7.91 -9.69 -15.43
CA TYR A 11 -7.13 -10.92 -15.27
C TYR A 11 -5.71 -10.63 -14.75
N LEU A 12 -5.21 -11.49 -13.88
CA LEU A 12 -3.79 -11.57 -13.46
C LEU A 12 -3.06 -12.61 -14.33
N THR A 13 -2.54 -12.21 -15.48
CA THR A 13 -2.08 -13.15 -16.52
C THR A 13 -0.60 -13.50 -16.47
N ALA A 14 0.22 -12.66 -15.84
CA ALA A 14 1.65 -12.92 -15.67
C ALA A 14 2.11 -12.40 -14.31
N ASP A 15 3.12 -13.06 -13.75
CA ASP A 15 3.72 -12.65 -12.50
C ASP A 15 5.18 -13.10 -12.39
N ALA A 16 5.91 -12.43 -11.52
CA ALA A 16 7.26 -12.81 -11.13
C ALA A 16 7.56 -12.28 -9.73
N MET A 17 8.34 -13.02 -8.96
CA MET A 17 8.85 -12.56 -7.68
C MET A 17 10.29 -12.99 -7.42
N ILE A 18 11.01 -12.13 -6.71
CA ILE A 18 12.33 -12.36 -6.17
C ILE A 18 12.25 -12.12 -4.66
N SER A 19 12.66 -13.09 -3.86
CA SER A 19 12.68 -13.02 -2.41
C SER A 19 13.84 -13.83 -1.85
N SER A 20 13.96 -13.87 -0.52
CA SER A 20 14.85 -14.81 0.18
C SER A 20 14.63 -16.29 -0.20
N LEU A 21 13.45 -16.65 -0.71
CA LEU A 21 13.14 -18.02 -1.15
C LEU A 21 13.49 -18.30 -2.62
N GLY A 22 13.89 -17.32 -3.43
CA GLY A 22 14.19 -17.59 -4.85
C GLY A 22 14.06 -16.38 -5.76
N PHE A 23 14.46 -16.55 -7.02
CA PHE A 23 14.42 -15.50 -8.06
C PHE A 23 13.31 -15.73 -9.11
N SER A 24 12.33 -16.57 -8.81
CA SER A 24 11.14 -16.78 -9.63
C SER A 24 9.95 -17.22 -8.76
N THR A 25 8.72 -17.01 -9.23
CA THR A 25 7.50 -17.49 -8.55
C THR A 25 7.55 -19.00 -8.30
N GLY A 26 7.99 -19.78 -9.30
CA GLY A 26 8.07 -21.24 -9.19
C GLY A 26 9.01 -21.70 -8.08
N GLU A 27 10.21 -21.11 -8.01
CA GLU A 27 11.20 -21.44 -6.98
C GLU A 27 10.70 -21.10 -5.58
N CYS A 28 10.12 -19.91 -5.39
CA CYS A 28 9.56 -19.51 -4.11
C CYS A 28 8.43 -20.46 -3.67
N ARG A 29 7.51 -20.78 -4.58
CA ARG A 29 6.40 -21.70 -4.33
C ARG A 29 6.89 -23.10 -3.96
N GLU A 30 7.85 -23.66 -4.69
CA GLU A 30 8.41 -24.99 -4.41
C GLU A 30 9.06 -25.09 -3.04
N ARG A 31 9.81 -24.05 -2.63
CA ARG A 31 10.39 -24.00 -1.28
C ARG A 31 9.33 -23.86 -0.20
N MET A 32 8.26 -23.10 -0.45
CA MET A 32 7.12 -23.02 0.47
C MET A 32 6.42 -24.37 0.66
N PHE A 33 6.18 -25.13 -0.43
CA PHE A 33 5.64 -26.50 -0.36
C PHE A 33 6.47 -27.44 0.51
N GLN A 34 7.77 -27.16 0.64
CA GLN A 34 8.72 -27.90 1.47
C GLN A 34 8.87 -27.32 2.88
N TYR A 35 8.01 -26.38 3.28
CA TYR A 35 8.06 -25.67 4.57
C TYR A 35 9.37 -24.91 4.82
N GLN A 36 10.09 -24.52 3.77
CA GLN A 36 11.29 -23.72 3.93
C GLN A 36 10.93 -22.26 4.21
N SER A 37 11.54 -21.70 5.25
CA SER A 37 11.45 -20.26 5.54
C SER A 37 12.68 -19.54 5.04
N GLY A 38 12.47 -18.41 4.38
CA GLY A 38 13.52 -17.46 4.06
C GLY A 38 13.95 -16.63 5.25
N VAL A 39 13.18 -16.63 6.34
CA VAL A 39 13.53 -15.97 7.59
C VAL A 39 14.61 -16.78 8.31
N GLN A 40 15.77 -16.17 8.51
CA GLN A 40 16.94 -16.79 9.12
C GLN A 40 17.59 -15.83 10.12
N PRO A 41 18.39 -16.32 11.09
CA PRO A 41 19.18 -15.43 11.93
C PRO A 41 20.23 -14.69 11.09
N ILE A 42 20.23 -13.36 11.16
CA ILE A 42 21.19 -12.47 10.51
C ILE A 42 22.09 -11.87 11.59
N ARG A 43 23.41 -12.02 11.42
CA ARG A 43 24.43 -11.38 12.25
C ARG A 43 25.33 -10.54 11.35
N ASP A 44 24.87 -9.32 11.08
CA ASP A 44 25.56 -8.38 10.21
C ASP A 44 25.41 -6.96 10.79
N SER A 45 26.53 -6.42 11.27
CA SER A 45 26.58 -5.09 11.89
C SER A 45 26.32 -3.96 10.91
N GLN A 46 26.26 -4.22 9.60
CA GLN A 46 25.82 -3.24 8.61
C GLN A 46 24.31 -3.04 8.63
N PHE A 47 23.53 -3.96 9.21
CA PHE A 47 22.09 -3.83 9.41
C PHE A 47 21.74 -3.50 10.86
N TYR A 48 22.34 -4.23 11.81
CA TYR A 48 22.04 -4.07 13.22
C TYR A 48 23.16 -4.66 14.09
N SER A 49 23.43 -4.04 15.24
CA SER A 49 24.52 -4.40 16.15
C SER A 49 24.31 -5.74 16.85
N GLU A 50 23.09 -6.26 16.85
CA GLU A 50 22.75 -7.57 17.42
C GLU A 50 22.20 -8.53 16.37
N LEU A 51 22.11 -9.80 16.74
CA LEU A 51 21.44 -10.80 15.94
C LEU A 51 19.95 -10.49 15.89
N PHE A 52 19.37 -10.54 14.70
CA PHE A 52 17.93 -10.47 14.47
C PHE A 52 17.51 -11.52 13.45
N TYR A 53 16.20 -11.79 13.35
CA TYR A 53 15.68 -12.69 12.33
C TYR A 53 15.12 -11.89 11.15
N GLY A 54 15.61 -12.19 9.95
CA GLY A 54 15.22 -11.51 8.74
C GLY A 54 15.31 -12.41 7.51
N ALA A 55 14.58 -12.04 6.47
CA ALA A 55 14.58 -12.70 5.17
C ALA A 55 15.26 -11.80 4.14
N LYS A 56 16.51 -12.10 3.80
CA LYS A 56 17.31 -11.31 2.85
C LYS A 56 17.39 -11.99 1.49
N ILE A 57 17.29 -11.23 0.40
CA ILE A 57 17.54 -11.73 -0.96
C ILE A 57 19.03 -12.07 -1.11
N ASP A 58 19.34 -13.13 -1.86
CA ASP A 58 20.71 -13.58 -2.12
C ASP A 58 21.46 -12.61 -3.04
N ASP A 59 22.33 -11.78 -2.45
CA ASP A 59 23.15 -10.80 -3.17
C ASP A 59 24.16 -11.45 -4.14
N ASN A 60 24.65 -12.65 -3.85
CA ASN A 60 25.59 -13.32 -4.75
C ASN A 60 24.89 -13.69 -6.06
N ARG A 61 23.67 -14.21 -5.96
CA ARG A 61 22.86 -14.53 -7.13
C ARG A 61 22.47 -13.28 -7.91
N LEU A 62 22.15 -12.18 -7.22
CA LEU A 62 21.92 -10.90 -7.89
C LEU A 62 23.16 -10.43 -8.67
N GLN A 63 24.34 -10.46 -8.06
CA GLN A 63 25.59 -10.02 -8.69
C GLN A 63 25.94 -10.79 -9.96
N LEU A 64 25.54 -12.06 -10.07
CA LEU A 64 25.69 -12.85 -11.30
C LEU A 64 24.77 -12.37 -12.44
N LEU A 65 23.56 -11.90 -12.12
CA LEU A 65 22.56 -11.46 -13.10
C LEU A 65 22.75 -10.02 -13.58
N VAL A 66 23.43 -9.18 -12.80
CA VAL A 66 23.64 -7.76 -13.13
C VAL A 66 24.38 -7.57 -14.47
N PRO A 67 25.52 -8.25 -14.74
CA PRO A 67 26.20 -8.15 -16.03
C PRO A 67 25.37 -8.72 -17.18
N GLU A 68 24.66 -9.84 -16.96
CA GLU A 68 23.86 -10.51 -18.00
C GLU A 68 22.75 -9.61 -18.56
N HIS A 69 22.26 -8.67 -17.74
CA HIS A 69 21.17 -7.78 -18.09
C HIS A 69 21.57 -6.29 -18.21
N ASN A 70 22.87 -5.99 -18.17
CA ASN A 70 23.43 -4.63 -18.23
C ASN A 70 22.85 -3.68 -17.15
N LEU A 71 22.83 -4.13 -15.88
CA LEU A 71 22.15 -3.39 -14.80
C LEU A 71 23.10 -2.60 -13.87
N HIS A 72 24.34 -2.37 -14.29
CA HIS A 72 25.38 -1.74 -13.45
C HIS A 72 25.03 -0.31 -13.00
N ASP A 73 24.27 0.44 -13.80
CA ASP A 73 23.90 1.84 -13.54
C ASP A 73 22.60 1.98 -12.71
N PHE A 74 22.05 0.87 -12.24
CA PHE A 74 20.84 0.80 -11.44
C PHE A 74 21.17 0.49 -9.98
N SER A 75 20.41 1.07 -9.04
CA SER A 75 20.51 0.69 -7.63
C SER A 75 20.10 -0.77 -7.43
N ARG A 76 20.46 -1.39 -6.28
CA ARG A 76 20.04 -2.76 -5.95
C ARG A 76 18.51 -2.93 -6.04
N PHE A 77 17.76 -1.97 -5.48
CA PHE A 77 16.31 -1.86 -5.63
C PHE A 77 15.84 -1.93 -7.09
N GLU A 78 16.41 -1.07 -7.94
CA GLU A 78 16.06 -0.94 -9.35
C GLU A 78 16.45 -2.20 -10.15
N GLN A 79 17.62 -2.79 -9.86
CA GLN A 79 18.09 -4.04 -10.47
C GLN A 79 17.07 -5.16 -10.25
N LEU A 80 16.65 -5.37 -8.99
CA LEU A 80 15.70 -6.42 -8.64
C LEU A 80 14.31 -6.17 -9.25
N LEU A 81 13.84 -4.92 -9.27
CA LEU A 81 12.59 -4.54 -9.97
C LEU A 81 12.66 -4.82 -11.47
N ILE A 82 13.75 -4.44 -12.12
CA ILE A 82 13.96 -4.71 -13.55
C ILE A 82 13.98 -6.21 -13.82
N LEU A 83 14.64 -7.02 -12.98
CA LEU A 83 14.65 -8.47 -13.13
C LEU A 83 13.23 -9.07 -13.00
N SER A 84 12.46 -8.65 -12.00
CA SER A 84 11.07 -9.11 -11.81
C SER A 84 10.18 -8.69 -12.99
N ILE A 85 10.17 -7.40 -13.36
CA ILE A 85 9.33 -6.88 -14.44
C ILE A 85 9.68 -7.56 -15.77
N ARG A 86 10.97 -7.81 -16.05
CA ARG A 86 11.38 -8.52 -17.27
C ARG A 86 10.78 -9.92 -17.33
N GLN A 87 10.77 -10.66 -16.22
CA GLN A 87 10.16 -12.00 -16.17
C GLN A 87 8.64 -11.93 -16.41
N THR A 88 7.95 -10.96 -15.80
CA THR A 88 6.50 -10.74 -16.00
C THR A 88 6.19 -10.41 -17.46
N LEU A 89 6.93 -9.47 -18.05
CA LEU A 89 6.75 -9.07 -19.45
C LEU A 89 7.06 -10.21 -20.42
N GLY A 90 8.10 -11.00 -20.15
CA GLY A 90 8.47 -12.17 -20.94
C GLY A 90 7.39 -13.25 -21.01
N GLN A 91 6.47 -13.31 -20.04
CA GLN A 91 5.33 -14.22 -20.02
C GLN A 91 4.07 -13.61 -20.68
N SER A 92 3.97 -12.29 -20.76
CA SER A 92 2.72 -11.60 -21.08
C SER A 92 2.36 -11.50 -22.57
N GLY A 93 3.37 -11.35 -23.43
CA GLY A 93 3.17 -10.97 -24.83
C GLY A 93 2.58 -9.56 -25.06
N VAL A 94 2.47 -8.71 -24.03
CA VAL A 94 1.92 -7.34 -24.14
C VAL A 94 2.94 -6.39 -24.77
N ASP A 95 2.46 -5.51 -25.64
CA ASP A 95 3.23 -4.40 -26.19
C ASP A 95 3.15 -3.18 -25.26
N ILE A 96 4.21 -2.97 -24.47
CA ILE A 96 4.29 -1.89 -23.48
C ILE A 96 4.59 -0.51 -24.07
N GLY A 97 4.96 -0.44 -25.36
CA GLY A 97 5.24 0.82 -26.05
C GLY A 97 3.98 1.62 -26.39
N GLN A 98 2.80 1.01 -26.26
CA GLN A 98 1.53 1.66 -26.51
C GLN A 98 1.03 2.42 -25.28
N ASN A 99 0.33 3.55 -25.50
CA ASN A 99 -0.21 4.39 -24.43
C ASN A 99 -1.32 3.73 -23.59
N ASN A 100 -1.70 2.49 -23.87
CA ASN A 100 -2.69 1.72 -23.12
C ASN A 100 -2.07 0.76 -22.07
N CYS A 101 -0.74 0.73 -21.95
CA CYS A 101 -0.02 -0.01 -20.91
C CYS A 101 0.57 0.94 -19.86
N GLY A 102 0.06 0.87 -18.64
CA GLY A 102 0.56 1.63 -17.51
C GLY A 102 1.57 0.85 -16.66
N PHE A 103 2.35 1.58 -15.86
CA PHE A 103 3.25 1.02 -14.86
C PHE A 103 2.99 1.66 -13.49
N ILE A 104 2.74 0.83 -12.48
CA ILE A 104 2.65 1.25 -11.07
C ILE A 104 3.81 0.63 -10.28
N LEU A 105 4.52 1.46 -9.52
CA LEU A 105 5.48 1.05 -8.49
C LEU A 105 4.89 1.26 -7.09
N ALA A 106 4.89 0.21 -6.26
CA ALA A 106 4.56 0.28 -4.85
C ALA A 106 5.80 0.05 -3.98
N SER A 107 6.04 0.93 -3.01
CA SER A 107 7.17 0.79 -2.09
C SER A 107 6.92 1.58 -0.82
N THR A 108 7.44 1.08 0.30
CA THR A 108 7.46 1.85 1.56
C THR A 108 8.68 2.77 1.60
N LYS A 109 9.83 2.31 1.11
CA LYS A 109 11.11 2.98 1.33
C LYS A 109 12.04 3.04 0.13
N GLY A 110 11.89 2.15 -0.84
CA GLY A 110 12.72 2.09 -2.05
C GLY A 110 14.21 2.19 -1.71
N ASN A 111 14.88 3.19 -2.28
CA ASN A 111 16.32 3.40 -2.15
C ASN A 111 16.80 3.95 -0.79
N ILE A 112 16.00 3.88 0.30
CA ILE A 112 16.37 4.51 1.58
C ILE A 112 17.74 4.07 2.13
N GLY A 113 18.16 2.83 1.86
CA GLY A 113 19.45 2.32 2.32
C GLY A 113 20.65 3.09 1.75
N ARG A 114 20.48 3.81 0.64
CA ARG A 114 21.52 4.67 0.06
C ARG A 114 21.80 5.91 0.91
N LEU A 115 20.85 6.33 1.76
CA LEU A 115 21.04 7.43 2.70
C LEU A 115 22.15 7.11 3.73
N SER A 116 22.36 5.83 4.04
CA SER A 116 23.46 5.35 4.90
C SER A 116 24.83 5.36 4.20
N VAL A 117 24.88 5.51 2.87
CA VAL A 117 26.11 5.50 2.08
C VAL A 117 26.52 6.94 1.77
N GLY A 118 27.35 7.54 2.62
CA GLY A 118 28.15 8.72 2.26
C GLY A 118 27.38 10.04 1.99
N ASN A 119 26.25 10.28 2.67
CA ASN A 119 25.42 11.47 2.46
C ASN A 119 24.93 11.63 1.01
N GLU A 120 24.56 10.53 0.35
CA GLU A 120 23.84 10.65 -0.92
C GLU A 120 22.61 11.54 -0.74
N THR A 121 22.53 12.58 -1.57
CA THR A 121 21.45 13.55 -1.64
C THR A 121 21.01 13.69 -3.09
N GLY A 122 19.76 14.06 -3.31
CA GLY A 122 19.22 14.33 -4.65
C GLY A 122 18.30 13.24 -5.20
N ASP A 123 18.07 13.29 -6.51
CA ASP A 123 16.99 12.54 -7.19
C ASP A 123 17.10 11.01 -7.01
N GLY A 124 18.29 10.46 -6.75
CA GLY A 124 18.53 9.02 -6.54
C GLY A 124 17.76 8.37 -5.38
N LEU A 125 17.33 9.18 -4.39
CA LEU A 125 16.51 8.73 -3.26
C LEU A 125 15.02 8.81 -3.53
N LEU A 126 14.60 9.54 -4.56
CA LEU A 126 13.18 9.76 -4.85
C LEU A 126 12.57 8.51 -5.49
N LEU A 127 11.47 8.02 -4.92
CA LEU A 127 10.75 6.87 -5.47
C LEU A 127 10.26 7.11 -6.90
N SER A 128 9.83 8.33 -7.21
CA SER A 128 9.43 8.73 -8.57
C SER A 128 10.58 8.62 -9.57
N HIS A 129 11.81 8.97 -9.16
CA HIS A 129 12.98 8.86 -10.02
C HIS A 129 13.32 7.40 -10.34
N SER A 130 13.29 6.50 -9.35
CA SER A 130 13.49 5.06 -9.62
C SER A 130 12.41 4.50 -10.54
N ALA A 131 11.14 4.89 -10.35
CA ALA A 131 10.06 4.49 -11.25
C ALA A 131 10.28 5.00 -12.69
N GLU A 132 10.71 6.26 -12.86
CA GLU A 132 11.07 6.84 -14.16
C GLU A 132 12.23 6.10 -14.84
N LYS A 133 13.29 5.77 -14.10
CA LYS A 133 14.43 4.99 -14.63
C LYS A 133 13.99 3.61 -15.12
N ILE A 134 13.14 2.92 -14.35
CA ILE A 134 12.62 1.60 -14.71
C ILE A 134 11.68 1.70 -15.91
N ALA A 135 10.78 2.70 -15.92
CA ALA A 135 9.88 2.96 -17.05
C ALA A 135 10.67 3.19 -18.34
N ALA A 136 11.72 4.02 -18.28
CA ALA A 136 12.60 4.31 -19.40
C ALA A 136 13.40 3.08 -19.85
N TYR A 137 13.86 2.23 -18.92
CA TYR A 137 14.58 1.00 -19.25
C TYR A 137 13.77 0.07 -20.17
N PHE A 138 12.47 -0.05 -19.90
CA PHE A 138 11.57 -0.89 -20.69
C PHE A 138 10.91 -0.15 -21.86
N GLY A 139 10.91 1.18 -21.86
CA GLY A 139 10.26 1.99 -22.90
C GLY A 139 8.75 2.15 -22.70
N PHE A 140 8.27 2.21 -21.45
CA PHE A 140 6.88 2.57 -21.17
C PHE A 140 6.59 4.00 -21.67
N SER A 141 5.52 4.15 -22.45
CA SER A 141 5.11 5.46 -22.97
C SER A 141 4.32 6.29 -21.95
N ALA A 142 3.62 5.62 -21.03
CA ALA A 142 2.90 6.28 -19.94
C ALA A 142 3.85 6.66 -18.79
N LYS A 143 3.57 7.79 -18.12
CA LYS A 143 4.28 8.16 -16.88
C LYS A 143 4.01 7.10 -15.79
N PRO A 144 5.02 6.65 -15.05
CA PRO A 144 4.81 5.71 -13.97
C PRO A 144 4.03 6.35 -12.83
N ILE A 145 3.17 5.56 -12.20
CA ILE A 145 2.44 5.94 -10.99
C ILE A 145 3.15 5.28 -9.81
N VAL A 146 3.34 6.01 -8.71
CA VAL A 146 4.02 5.47 -7.52
C VAL A 146 3.11 5.58 -6.30
N LEU A 147 2.99 4.49 -5.53
CA LEU A 147 2.20 4.42 -4.31
C LEU A 147 3.08 4.18 -3.08
N CYS A 148 2.85 4.97 -2.03
CA CYS A 148 3.55 4.85 -0.75
C CYS A 148 2.55 4.98 0.41
N ASN A 149 1.91 3.87 0.77
CA ASN A 149 0.92 3.75 1.84
C ASN A 149 1.39 2.74 2.90
N ALA A 150 2.63 2.85 3.36
CA ALA A 150 3.23 1.90 4.29
C ALA A 150 3.04 0.44 3.83
N CYS A 151 2.67 -0.46 4.76
CA CYS A 151 2.54 -1.89 4.54
C CYS A 151 1.40 -2.30 3.58
N ILE A 152 0.47 -1.39 3.26
CA ILE A 152 -0.62 -1.65 2.30
C ILE A 152 -0.28 -1.22 0.87
N SER A 153 0.92 -0.67 0.61
CA SER A 153 1.31 -0.08 -0.69
C SER A 153 1.04 -1.03 -1.87
N GLY A 154 1.44 -2.31 -1.76
CA GLY A 154 1.21 -3.29 -2.80
C GLY A 154 -0.27 -3.56 -3.09
N ILE A 155 -1.13 -3.66 -2.06
CA ILE A 155 -2.58 -3.82 -2.27
C ILE A 155 -3.18 -2.53 -2.84
N SER A 156 -2.74 -1.37 -2.35
CA SER A 156 -3.19 -0.06 -2.84
C SER A 156 -2.88 0.09 -4.33
N ALA A 157 -1.69 -0.33 -4.76
CA ALA A 157 -1.32 -0.34 -6.18
C ALA A 157 -2.23 -1.25 -7.03
N MET A 158 -2.63 -2.42 -6.53
CA MET A 158 -3.58 -3.29 -7.22
C MET A 158 -4.98 -2.66 -7.34
N ILE A 159 -5.45 -1.98 -6.28
CA ILE A 159 -6.73 -1.27 -6.26
C ILE A 159 -6.71 -0.09 -7.24
N VAL A 160 -5.64 0.72 -7.20
CA VAL A 160 -5.41 1.82 -8.16
C VAL A 160 -5.41 1.28 -9.59
N ALA A 161 -4.64 0.23 -9.86
CA ALA A 161 -4.57 -0.39 -11.18
C ALA A 161 -5.95 -0.81 -11.70
N LYS A 162 -6.71 -1.52 -10.87
CA LYS A 162 -8.07 -1.96 -11.20
C LYS A 162 -8.96 -0.77 -11.54
N ARG A 163 -9.00 0.25 -10.68
CA ARG A 163 -9.80 1.46 -10.87
C ARG A 163 -9.46 2.19 -12.17
N LEU A 164 -8.17 2.33 -12.50
CA LEU A 164 -7.72 2.97 -13.73
C LEU A 164 -8.11 2.14 -14.98
N ILE A 165 -8.05 0.81 -14.90
CA ILE A 165 -8.47 -0.08 -15.99
C ILE A 165 -10.00 -0.02 -16.18
N GLU A 166 -10.77 -0.07 -15.10
CA GLU A 166 -12.24 -0.04 -15.15
C GLU A 166 -12.80 1.27 -15.69
N ASN A 167 -12.06 2.36 -15.47
CA ASN A 167 -12.39 3.68 -16.02
C ASN A 167 -11.79 3.91 -17.42
N GLY A 168 -11.21 2.88 -18.04
CA GLY A 168 -10.73 2.92 -19.43
C GLY A 168 -9.46 3.74 -19.65
N MET A 169 -8.72 4.07 -18.59
CA MET A 169 -7.45 4.80 -18.70
C MET A 169 -6.33 3.90 -19.23
N PHE A 170 -6.38 2.61 -18.90
CA PHE A 170 -5.43 1.61 -19.36
C PHE A 170 -6.14 0.29 -19.69
N THR A 171 -5.60 -0.47 -20.64
CA THR A 171 -6.02 -1.86 -20.93
C THR A 171 -5.10 -2.86 -20.24
N HIS A 172 -3.85 -2.47 -20.02
CA HIS A 172 -2.82 -3.26 -19.37
C HIS A 172 -2.18 -2.42 -18.26
N MET A 173 -1.91 -3.05 -17.12
CA MET A 173 -1.15 -2.41 -16.05
C MET A 173 -0.12 -3.39 -15.51
N VAL A 174 1.15 -3.01 -15.57
CA VAL A 174 2.20 -3.69 -14.82
C VAL A 174 2.25 -3.09 -13.43
N VAL A 175 2.00 -3.90 -12.41
CA VAL A 175 2.11 -3.48 -11.02
C VAL A 175 3.33 -4.17 -10.42
N ALA A 176 4.32 -3.39 -9.98
CA ALA A 176 5.48 -3.89 -9.27
C ALA A 176 5.50 -3.38 -7.83
N GLY A 177 5.89 -4.22 -6.89
CA GLY A 177 6.02 -3.90 -5.48
C GLY A 177 7.37 -4.35 -4.95
N GLY A 178 8.02 -3.50 -4.15
CA GLY A 178 9.37 -3.81 -3.69
C GLY A 178 9.83 -3.05 -2.46
N ASP A 179 10.58 -3.73 -1.59
CA ASP A 179 11.38 -3.11 -0.52
C ASP A 179 12.57 -4.01 -0.15
N GLU A 180 13.63 -3.37 0.34
CA GLU A 180 14.88 -3.99 0.78
C GLU A 180 15.07 -3.79 2.30
N LEU A 181 15.91 -4.60 2.92
CA LEU A 181 16.36 -4.39 4.28
C LEU A 181 17.47 -3.34 4.25
N SER A 182 17.54 -2.57 5.31
CA SER A 182 18.61 -1.60 5.57
C SER A 182 18.73 -1.40 7.07
N ASP A 183 19.84 -0.85 7.53
CA ASP A 183 19.99 -0.45 8.93
C ASP A 183 18.93 0.57 9.35
N PHE A 184 18.55 1.47 8.45
CA PHE A 184 17.44 2.40 8.65
C PHE A 184 16.15 1.68 9.07
N ILE A 185 15.75 0.67 8.29
CA ILE A 185 14.51 -0.09 8.50
C ILE A 185 14.62 -0.98 9.74
N VAL A 186 15.69 -1.77 9.83
CA VAL A 186 15.86 -2.75 10.92
C VAL A 186 15.89 -2.05 12.27
N SER A 187 16.67 -0.97 12.40
CA SER A 187 16.75 -0.18 13.64
C SER A 187 15.39 0.43 14.02
N GLY A 188 14.62 0.91 13.03
CA GLY A 188 13.32 1.52 13.28
C GLY A 188 12.29 0.54 13.83
N PHE A 189 12.21 -0.66 13.26
CA PHE A 189 11.33 -1.70 13.79
C PHE A 189 11.80 -2.24 15.15
N HIS A 190 13.11 -2.31 15.41
CA HIS A 190 13.64 -2.65 16.73
C HIS A 190 13.28 -1.59 17.79
N ALA A 191 13.31 -0.31 17.46
CA ALA A 191 12.87 0.78 18.34
C ALA A 191 11.40 0.65 18.75
N PHE A 192 10.55 0.09 17.88
CA PHE A 192 9.15 -0.23 18.19
C PHE A 192 8.96 -1.48 19.06
N LYS A 193 10.02 -2.22 19.35
CA LYS A 193 9.97 -3.53 20.03
C LYS A 193 8.99 -4.48 19.35
N SER A 194 8.92 -4.41 18.02
CA SER A 194 8.00 -5.19 17.21
C SER A 194 8.66 -6.34 16.47
N VAL A 195 9.99 -6.48 16.53
CA VAL A 195 10.74 -7.55 15.86
C VAL A 195 10.78 -8.79 16.74
N SER A 196 10.40 -9.94 16.18
CA SER A 196 10.45 -11.24 16.85
C SER A 196 11.89 -11.70 17.10
N THR A 197 12.06 -12.48 18.17
CA THR A 197 13.33 -13.16 18.47
C THR A 197 13.57 -14.41 17.60
N GLY A 198 12.62 -14.78 16.75
CA GLY A 198 12.70 -15.92 15.84
C GLY A 198 11.89 -15.71 14.56
N ILE A 199 11.50 -16.82 13.93
CA ILE A 199 10.48 -16.80 12.88
C ILE A 199 9.16 -16.43 13.55
N CYS A 200 8.49 -15.41 13.04
CA CYS A 200 7.24 -14.91 13.59
C CYS A 200 6.16 -16.00 13.55
N LYS A 201 5.28 -16.00 14.56
CA LYS A 201 4.18 -16.96 14.73
C LYS A 201 2.83 -16.23 14.74
N PRO A 202 2.28 -15.82 13.58
CA PRO A 202 1.03 -15.08 13.52
C PRO A 202 -0.10 -15.80 14.26
N TYR A 203 -0.85 -15.05 15.06
CA TYR A 203 -2.01 -15.47 15.86
C TYR A 203 -1.72 -16.46 16.99
N ASP A 204 -0.47 -16.90 17.16
CA ASP A 204 -0.08 -17.80 18.24
C ASP A 204 -0.12 -17.09 19.61
N ALA A 205 -0.38 -17.84 20.68
CA ALA A 205 -0.37 -17.35 22.06
C ALA A 205 1.03 -16.90 22.51
N GLY A 206 2.08 -17.50 21.96
CA GLY A 206 3.49 -17.17 22.20
C GLY A 206 4.10 -16.18 21.22
N ARG A 207 3.29 -15.51 20.38
CA ARG A 207 3.80 -14.51 19.43
C ARG A 207 4.43 -13.31 20.15
N ASP A 208 5.57 -12.84 19.67
CA ASP A 208 6.35 -11.75 20.26
C ASP A 208 6.63 -10.58 19.29
N GLY A 209 6.33 -10.74 18.00
CA GLY A 209 6.57 -9.72 16.99
C GLY A 209 6.67 -10.28 15.57
N LEU A 210 6.98 -9.42 14.61
CA LEU A 210 7.19 -9.75 13.21
C LEU A 210 8.66 -10.11 12.91
N SER A 211 8.89 -10.95 11.91
CA SER A 211 10.21 -11.07 11.27
C SER A 211 10.25 -10.12 10.07
N LEU A 212 11.37 -9.47 9.78
CA LEU A 212 11.49 -8.56 8.63
C LEU A 212 11.89 -9.30 7.36
N GLY A 213 11.60 -8.75 6.18
CA GLY A 213 12.01 -9.37 4.92
C GLY A 213 12.16 -8.43 3.74
N GLU A 214 12.92 -8.89 2.75
CA GLU A 214 13.07 -8.31 1.42
C GLU A 214 12.28 -9.12 0.41
N ALA A 215 11.59 -8.41 -0.49
CA ALA A 215 11.05 -9.04 -1.68
C ALA A 215 10.73 -7.99 -2.74
N ILE A 216 10.82 -8.39 -4.00
CA ILE A 216 10.35 -7.65 -5.15
C ILE A 216 9.42 -8.55 -5.96
N GLY A 217 8.26 -8.04 -6.35
CA GLY A 217 7.31 -8.77 -7.16
C GLY A 217 6.70 -7.89 -8.24
N SER A 218 6.24 -8.49 -9.31
CA SER A 218 5.46 -7.81 -10.33
C SER A 218 4.36 -8.71 -10.88
N VAL A 219 3.26 -8.09 -11.29
CA VAL A 219 2.13 -8.76 -11.94
C VAL A 219 1.67 -7.93 -13.13
N LEU A 220 1.07 -8.61 -14.11
CA LEU A 220 0.33 -7.97 -15.19
C LEU A 220 -1.17 -8.11 -14.94
N LEU A 221 -1.86 -6.97 -14.97
CA LEU A 221 -3.31 -6.87 -15.00
C LEU A 221 -3.79 -6.50 -16.40
N THR A 222 -4.81 -7.19 -16.91
CA THR A 222 -5.37 -6.87 -18.23
C THR A 222 -6.83 -7.28 -18.38
N THR A 223 -7.56 -6.57 -19.24
CA THR A 223 -8.90 -6.94 -19.71
C THR A 223 -8.87 -7.65 -21.06
N ASP A 224 -7.72 -7.69 -21.75
CA ASP A 224 -7.61 -8.32 -23.06
C ASP A 224 -7.37 -9.84 -22.92
N LYS A 225 -8.42 -10.61 -23.24
CA LYS A 225 -8.40 -12.08 -23.21
C LYS A 225 -7.35 -12.71 -24.14
N LYS A 226 -6.78 -11.99 -25.11
CA LYS A 226 -5.69 -12.51 -25.95
C LYS A 226 -4.41 -12.79 -25.16
N HIS A 227 -4.23 -12.11 -24.03
CA HIS A 227 -3.08 -12.27 -23.15
C HIS A 227 -3.36 -13.23 -21.99
N VAL A 228 -4.50 -13.94 -22.02
CA VAL A 228 -4.89 -14.93 -21.01
C VAL A 228 -4.59 -16.32 -21.56
N ALA A 229 -3.62 -17.03 -20.97
CA ALA A 229 -3.23 -18.36 -21.43
C ALA A 229 -3.91 -19.48 -20.62
N GLU A 230 -4.28 -19.19 -19.38
CA GLU A 230 -4.87 -20.13 -18.44
C GLU A 230 -6.32 -20.46 -18.79
N LYS A 231 -6.74 -21.70 -18.54
CA LYS A 231 -8.14 -22.12 -18.74
C LYS A 231 -9.10 -21.53 -17.71
N GLN A 232 -8.60 -21.29 -16.50
CA GLN A 232 -9.31 -20.68 -15.39
C GLN A 232 -8.40 -19.61 -14.78
N PRO A 233 -8.23 -18.47 -15.46
CA PRO A 233 -7.32 -17.43 -15.02
C PRO A 233 -7.74 -16.85 -13.67
N ALA A 234 -6.76 -16.36 -12.92
CA ALA A 234 -7.01 -15.55 -11.75
C ALA A 234 -7.52 -14.16 -12.15
N MET A 235 -8.48 -13.63 -11.41
CA MET A 235 -9.13 -12.35 -11.64
C MET A 235 -9.05 -11.49 -10.38
N LEU A 236 -8.86 -10.18 -10.55
CA LEU A 236 -9.01 -9.20 -9.48
C LEU A 236 -10.44 -8.65 -9.49
N LEU A 237 -11.24 -9.05 -8.51
CA LEU A 237 -12.69 -8.85 -8.54
C LEU A 237 -13.17 -7.61 -7.78
N GLY A 238 -12.52 -7.26 -6.68
CA GLY A 238 -12.93 -6.14 -5.83
C GLY A 238 -11.78 -5.68 -4.95
N GLY A 239 -11.86 -4.43 -4.47
CA GLY A 239 -10.89 -3.96 -3.51
C GLY A 239 -11.23 -2.61 -2.89
N ALA A 240 -10.91 -2.45 -1.61
CA ALA A 240 -11.18 -1.22 -0.88
C ALA A 240 -10.07 -0.87 0.09
N ILE A 241 -9.96 0.42 0.39
CA ILE A 241 -9.04 1.02 1.35
C ILE A 241 -9.86 1.83 2.34
N THR A 242 -9.53 1.72 3.62
CA THR A 242 -10.16 2.49 4.72
C THR A 242 -9.10 2.97 5.69
N ASN A 243 -9.50 3.83 6.64
CA ASN A 243 -8.61 4.30 7.69
C ASN A 243 -9.23 4.14 9.09
N ASP A 244 -8.41 3.73 10.06
CA ASP A 244 -8.79 3.55 11.47
C ASP A 244 -9.21 4.87 12.15
N ALA A 245 -8.66 6.01 11.73
CA ALA A 245 -8.83 7.31 12.41
C ALA A 245 -8.57 7.27 13.94
N ASN A 246 -7.68 6.35 14.37
CA ASN A 246 -7.45 6.00 15.77
C ASN A 246 -6.05 6.40 16.27
N HIS A 247 -4.99 5.81 15.69
CA HIS A 247 -3.61 6.05 16.10
C HIS A 247 -2.65 5.88 14.91
N ILE A 248 -1.51 6.58 14.91
CA ILE A 248 -0.57 6.57 13.78
C ILE A 248 0.28 5.29 13.70
N SER A 249 0.55 4.62 14.81
CA SER A 249 1.36 3.39 14.84
C SER A 249 0.64 2.18 15.43
N GLY A 250 -0.59 2.36 15.90
CA GLY A 250 -1.38 1.32 16.55
C GLY A 250 -2.66 1.06 15.75
N PRO A 251 -3.04 -0.20 15.53
CA PRO A 251 -4.26 -0.51 14.80
C PRO A 251 -5.50 -0.13 15.62
N SER A 252 -6.66 -0.11 14.96
CA SER A 252 -7.98 -0.05 15.60
C SER A 252 -8.12 -1.09 16.72
N ARG A 253 -8.80 -0.72 17.80
CA ARG A 253 -9.08 -1.66 18.92
C ARG A 253 -10.35 -2.48 18.68
N THR A 254 -11.21 -2.03 17.77
CA THR A 254 -12.49 -2.67 17.44
C THR A 254 -12.36 -3.57 16.22
N GLY A 255 -11.47 -3.24 15.27
CA GLY A 255 -11.36 -3.92 13.98
C GLY A 255 -12.47 -3.54 13.00
N GLU A 256 -13.28 -2.53 13.32
CA GLU A 256 -14.39 -2.06 12.48
C GLU A 256 -13.91 -1.55 11.13
N GLU A 257 -12.79 -0.83 11.09
CA GLU A 257 -12.32 -0.19 9.86
C GLU A 257 -11.70 -1.18 8.88
N LEU A 258 -11.01 -2.22 9.37
CA LEU A 258 -10.62 -3.35 8.54
C LEU A 258 -11.84 -4.15 8.08
N HIS A 259 -12.84 -4.36 8.95
CA HIS A 259 -14.12 -4.98 8.55
C HIS A 259 -14.81 -4.17 7.43
N MET A 260 -14.83 -2.84 7.52
CA MET A 260 -15.35 -1.97 6.46
C MET A 260 -14.61 -2.18 5.13
N ALA A 261 -13.27 -2.30 5.14
CA ALA A 261 -12.51 -2.58 3.92
C ALA A 261 -12.89 -3.94 3.33
N ILE A 262 -13.05 -4.97 4.18
CA ILE A 262 -13.48 -6.32 3.76
C ILE A 262 -14.89 -6.27 3.14
N GLU A 263 -15.84 -5.64 3.81
CA GLU A 263 -17.23 -5.51 3.34
C GLU A 263 -17.29 -4.78 1.99
N GLN A 264 -16.56 -3.68 1.84
CA GLN A 264 -16.51 -2.92 0.59
C GLN A 264 -15.86 -3.72 -0.54
N ALA A 265 -14.79 -4.47 -0.27
CA ALA A 265 -14.16 -5.33 -1.29
C ALA A 265 -15.08 -6.49 -1.72
N LEU A 266 -15.80 -7.10 -0.77
CA LEU A 266 -16.81 -8.13 -1.06
C LEU A 266 -17.97 -7.55 -1.88
N ARG A 267 -18.48 -6.37 -1.50
CA ARG A 267 -19.53 -5.67 -2.23
C ARG A 267 -19.12 -5.33 -3.66
N GLN A 268 -17.92 -4.78 -3.85
CA GLN A 268 -17.41 -4.48 -5.19
C GLN A 268 -17.21 -5.72 -6.06
N SER A 269 -16.81 -6.85 -5.46
CA SER A 269 -16.62 -8.11 -6.18
C SER A 269 -17.91 -8.86 -6.48
N GLY A 270 -19.03 -8.51 -5.83
CA GLY A 270 -20.28 -9.27 -5.90
C GLY A 270 -20.19 -10.65 -5.24
N ILE A 271 -19.15 -10.92 -4.43
CA ILE A 271 -18.89 -12.20 -3.79
C ILE A 271 -19.33 -12.15 -2.32
N SER A 272 -20.04 -13.18 -1.86
CA SER A 272 -20.43 -13.25 -0.45
C SER A 272 -19.28 -13.78 0.42
N ALA A 273 -19.27 -13.42 1.71
CA ALA A 273 -18.32 -13.99 2.67
C ALA A 273 -18.36 -15.53 2.73
N ASN A 274 -19.50 -16.14 2.41
CA ASN A 274 -19.66 -17.59 2.37
C ASN A 274 -18.96 -18.24 1.17
N ASP A 275 -18.74 -17.51 0.08
CA ASP A 275 -18.07 -18.03 -1.12
C ASP A 275 -16.54 -17.97 -1.02
N ILE A 276 -16.01 -17.16 -0.09
CA ILE A 276 -14.58 -17.10 0.19
C ILE A 276 -14.08 -18.47 0.63
N SER A 277 -13.09 -19.00 -0.09
CA SER A 277 -12.50 -20.31 0.17
C SER A 277 -11.42 -20.22 1.25
N PHE A 278 -10.62 -19.15 1.25
CA PHE A 278 -9.63 -18.87 2.28
C PHE A 278 -9.33 -17.37 2.41
N VAL A 279 -8.73 -17.00 3.54
CA VAL A 279 -8.26 -15.64 3.83
C VAL A 279 -6.74 -15.64 3.93
N ASN A 280 -6.10 -14.77 3.18
CA ASN A 280 -4.72 -14.38 3.40
C ASN A 280 -4.73 -13.06 4.18
N ALA A 281 -4.47 -13.12 5.48
CA ALA A 281 -4.54 -11.95 6.34
C ALA A 281 -3.21 -11.18 6.38
N HIS A 282 -3.16 -10.04 7.07
CA HIS A 282 -1.91 -9.32 7.30
C HIS A 282 -1.00 -10.13 8.24
N GLY A 283 -1.50 -10.56 9.40
CA GLY A 283 -0.89 -11.49 10.34
C GLY A 283 0.59 -11.23 10.63
N THR A 284 0.89 -10.08 11.25
CA THR A 284 2.26 -9.67 11.59
C THR A 284 2.82 -10.33 12.83
N ALA A 285 2.04 -11.15 13.56
CA ALA A 285 2.47 -11.73 14.83
C ALA A 285 2.72 -10.69 15.93
N THR A 286 2.27 -9.44 15.72
CA THR A 286 2.27 -8.42 16.76
C THR A 286 0.97 -8.53 17.55
N ILE A 287 1.04 -8.33 18.87
CA ILE A 287 -0.08 -8.59 19.78
C ILE A 287 -1.35 -7.86 19.30
N TYR A 288 -1.24 -6.55 19.05
CA TYR A 288 -2.40 -5.72 18.74
C TYR A 288 -2.94 -5.86 17.33
N ASN A 289 -2.09 -6.12 16.33
CA ASN A 289 -2.56 -6.29 14.96
C ASN A 289 -3.34 -7.59 14.82
N ASP A 290 -2.78 -8.71 15.28
CA ASP A 290 -3.44 -10.01 15.19
C ASP A 290 -4.75 -10.04 15.98
N GLU A 291 -4.81 -9.35 17.13
CA GLU A 291 -6.06 -9.13 17.86
C GLU A 291 -7.10 -8.34 17.05
N MET A 292 -6.68 -7.24 16.42
CA MET A 292 -7.55 -6.39 15.59
C MET A 292 -8.08 -7.17 14.39
N GLU A 293 -7.23 -7.91 13.69
CA GLU A 293 -7.64 -8.74 12.55
C GLU A 293 -8.61 -9.84 12.96
N SER A 294 -8.39 -10.49 14.11
CA SER A 294 -9.33 -11.51 14.62
C SER A 294 -10.74 -10.96 14.82
N LYS A 295 -10.86 -9.70 15.29
CA LYS A 295 -12.13 -9.01 15.47
C LYS A 295 -12.74 -8.62 14.12
N ALA A 296 -11.96 -8.05 13.22
CA ALA A 296 -12.42 -7.66 11.88
C ALA A 296 -12.97 -8.87 11.10
N LEU A 297 -12.30 -10.02 11.19
CA LEU A 297 -12.74 -11.26 10.55
C LEU A 297 -13.98 -11.86 11.21
N TYR A 298 -14.11 -11.72 12.53
CA TYR A 298 -15.32 -12.10 13.25
C TYR A 298 -16.53 -11.24 12.81
N LEU A 299 -16.36 -9.92 12.76
CA LEU A 299 -17.39 -8.99 12.26
C LEU A 299 -17.78 -9.29 10.81
N SER A 300 -16.81 -9.73 10.00
CA SER A 300 -17.03 -10.08 8.59
C SER A 300 -17.63 -11.48 8.38
N GLY A 301 -17.86 -12.27 9.43
CA GLY A 301 -18.35 -13.65 9.31
C GLY A 301 -17.34 -14.63 8.70
N LEU A 302 -16.04 -14.32 8.79
CA LEU A 302 -14.97 -15.07 8.13
C LEU A 302 -14.10 -15.90 9.08
N SER A 303 -14.32 -15.85 10.40
CA SER A 303 -13.49 -16.58 11.39
C SER A 303 -13.39 -18.09 11.14
N GLY A 304 -14.44 -18.70 10.57
CA GLY A 304 -14.47 -20.13 10.23
C GLY A 304 -13.78 -20.50 8.92
N LYS A 305 -13.40 -19.52 8.09
CA LYS A 305 -12.71 -19.77 6.81
C LYS A 305 -11.25 -20.11 7.06
N PRO A 306 -10.66 -21.06 6.31
CA PRO A 306 -9.22 -21.29 6.31
C PRO A 306 -8.48 -19.95 6.21
N LEU A 307 -7.54 -19.71 7.11
CA LEU A 307 -6.79 -18.47 7.17
C LEU A 307 -5.29 -18.75 7.27
N GLN A 308 -4.50 -17.89 6.65
CA GLN A 308 -3.04 -17.93 6.72
C GLN A 308 -2.42 -16.52 6.75
N SER A 309 -1.16 -16.46 7.17
CA SER A 309 -0.24 -15.35 6.93
C SER A 309 1.04 -15.92 6.31
N LEU A 310 1.62 -15.21 5.34
CA LEU A 310 2.83 -15.66 4.64
C LEU A 310 4.12 -15.11 5.24
N LYS A 311 4.03 -14.29 6.28
CA LYS A 311 5.18 -13.68 6.95
C LYS A 311 6.16 -14.69 7.58
N PRO A 312 5.75 -15.88 8.05
CA PRO A 312 6.71 -16.90 8.46
C PRO A 312 7.62 -17.41 7.33
N TYR A 313 7.24 -17.24 6.06
CA TYR A 313 8.04 -17.68 4.91
C TYR A 313 8.96 -16.58 4.38
N PHE A 314 8.43 -15.36 4.24
CA PHE A 314 9.11 -14.24 3.58
C PHE A 314 9.58 -13.14 4.53
N GLY A 315 9.23 -13.22 5.81
CA GLY A 315 9.22 -12.05 6.69
C GLY A 315 8.15 -11.04 6.25
N HIS A 316 8.09 -9.91 6.95
CA HIS A 316 7.29 -8.77 6.56
C HIS A 316 8.06 -7.95 5.51
N THR A 317 7.64 -8.10 4.25
CA THR A 317 8.26 -7.47 3.08
C THR A 317 7.76 -6.04 2.81
N LEU A 318 7.37 -5.33 3.87
CA LEU A 318 6.95 -3.92 3.84
C LEU A 318 5.91 -3.63 2.74
N GLY A 319 6.20 -2.73 1.81
CA GLY A 319 5.32 -2.30 0.74
C GLY A 319 5.16 -3.35 -0.37
N ALA A 320 6.10 -4.28 -0.48
CA ALA A 320 6.03 -5.40 -1.42
C ALA A 320 5.01 -6.47 -1.01
N ALA A 321 4.65 -6.54 0.28
CA ALA A 321 3.81 -7.59 0.85
C ALA A 321 2.50 -7.79 0.07
N GLY A 322 1.84 -6.70 -0.33
CA GLY A 322 0.60 -6.79 -1.11
C GLY A 322 0.76 -7.50 -2.46
N VAL A 323 1.84 -7.24 -3.20
CA VAL A 323 2.09 -7.86 -4.51
C VAL A 323 2.57 -9.30 -4.34
N ILE A 324 3.55 -9.52 -3.46
CA ILE A 324 4.13 -10.85 -3.21
C ILE A 324 3.07 -11.83 -2.72
N GLU A 325 2.29 -11.43 -1.72
CA GLU A 325 1.29 -12.31 -1.13
C GLU A 325 0.10 -12.52 -2.09
N THR A 326 -0.18 -11.58 -3.00
CA THR A 326 -1.16 -11.76 -4.10
C THR A 326 -0.70 -12.79 -5.12
N ILE A 327 0.58 -12.77 -5.52
CA ILE A 327 1.17 -13.79 -6.40
C ILE A 327 1.01 -15.18 -5.78
N ILE A 328 1.31 -15.32 -4.49
CA ILE A 328 1.14 -16.59 -3.78
C ILE A 328 -0.34 -16.98 -3.65
N CYS A 329 -1.26 -16.03 -3.44
CA CYS A 329 -2.69 -16.32 -3.46
C CYS A 329 -3.16 -16.87 -4.83
N LYS A 330 -2.68 -16.30 -5.94
CA LYS A 330 -2.90 -16.84 -7.29
C LYS A 330 -2.36 -18.28 -7.38
N GLN A 331 -1.13 -18.52 -6.95
CA GLN A 331 -0.55 -19.87 -6.96
C GLN A 331 -1.34 -20.88 -6.11
N GLN A 332 -1.85 -20.46 -4.95
CA GLN A 332 -2.70 -21.30 -4.12
C GLN A 332 -4.02 -21.66 -4.81
N LEU A 333 -4.68 -20.68 -5.43
CA LEU A 333 -5.90 -20.90 -6.22
C LEU A 333 -5.67 -21.89 -7.37
N GLU A 334 -4.56 -21.78 -8.08
CA GLU A 334 -4.19 -22.65 -9.21
C GLU A 334 -3.85 -24.08 -8.79
N ASN A 335 -3.32 -24.26 -7.58
CA ASN A 335 -2.86 -25.54 -7.07
C ASN A 335 -3.80 -26.16 -6.01
N ASP A 336 -4.95 -25.52 -5.75
CA ASP A 336 -5.97 -25.97 -4.79
C ASP A 336 -5.37 -26.36 -3.42
N ILE A 337 -4.56 -25.45 -2.87
CA ILE A 337 -3.90 -25.63 -1.58
C ILE A 337 -3.82 -24.32 -0.81
N VAL A 338 -4.10 -24.38 0.49
CA VAL A 338 -3.81 -23.28 1.44
C VAL A 338 -2.50 -23.60 2.14
N PHE A 339 -1.54 -22.68 2.11
CA PHE A 339 -0.29 -22.86 2.84
C PHE A 339 -0.54 -22.77 4.36
N GLY A 340 0.33 -23.43 5.12
CA GLY A 340 0.21 -23.48 6.57
C GLY A 340 0.86 -22.25 7.18
N VAL A 341 0.73 -22.09 8.50
CA VAL A 341 1.46 -21.09 9.27
C VAL A 341 2.49 -21.80 10.16
N PRO A 342 3.74 -21.99 9.70
CA PRO A 342 4.77 -22.68 10.46
C PRO A 342 4.96 -22.07 11.85
N GLY A 343 5.07 -22.93 12.87
CA GLY A 343 5.30 -22.52 14.25
C GLY A 343 4.06 -22.13 15.05
N LEU A 344 2.86 -22.13 14.44
CA LEU A 344 1.59 -22.02 15.19
C LEU A 344 1.35 -23.31 16.00
N GLU A 345 1.17 -23.15 17.30
CA GLU A 345 0.95 -24.23 18.26
C GLU A 345 -0.36 -24.03 19.02
N THR A 346 -0.63 -22.80 19.50
CA THR A 346 -1.82 -22.48 20.31
C THR A 346 -2.40 -21.14 19.86
N MET A 347 -3.69 -21.12 19.50
CA MET A 347 -4.39 -19.90 19.11
C MET A 347 -4.43 -18.88 20.27
N GLY A 348 -4.02 -17.63 19.99
CA GLY A 348 -3.77 -16.60 20.98
C GLY A 348 -4.51 -15.27 20.75
N VAL A 349 -5.69 -15.31 20.13
CA VAL A 349 -6.48 -14.11 19.79
C VAL A 349 -7.91 -14.17 20.36
N PRO A 350 -8.57 -13.01 20.58
CA PRO A 350 -9.90 -12.92 21.19
C PRO A 350 -11.00 -13.70 20.47
N HIS A 351 -10.95 -13.71 19.13
CA HIS A 351 -11.87 -14.48 18.30
C HIS A 351 -11.07 -15.57 17.57
N PRO A 352 -11.19 -16.85 17.96
CA PRO A 352 -10.44 -17.93 17.33
C PRO A 352 -10.64 -17.98 15.81
N LEU A 353 -9.54 -18.22 15.09
CA LEU A 353 -9.49 -18.29 13.62
C LEU A 353 -9.18 -19.72 13.18
N ASN A 354 -9.64 -20.11 11.99
CA ASN A 354 -9.36 -21.42 11.40
C ASN A 354 -7.99 -21.44 10.68
N ILE A 355 -6.91 -21.59 11.44
CA ILE A 355 -5.52 -21.60 10.95
C ILE A 355 -4.88 -22.95 11.26
N ASP A 356 -4.20 -23.53 10.26
CA ASP A 356 -3.38 -24.73 10.44
C ASP A 356 -1.89 -24.41 10.31
N ALA A 357 -1.06 -25.12 11.06
CA ALA A 357 0.38 -25.12 10.85
C ALA A 357 0.79 -25.86 9.56
N LEU A 358 -0.03 -26.81 9.12
CA LEU A 358 0.21 -27.64 7.94
C LEU A 358 -0.52 -27.08 6.72
N HIS A 359 0.02 -27.35 5.54
CA HIS A 359 -0.67 -27.09 4.28
C HIS A 359 -1.96 -27.89 4.18
N ARG A 360 -3.01 -27.28 3.63
CA ARG A 360 -4.34 -27.84 3.50
C ARG A 360 -4.76 -27.90 2.02
N PRO A 361 -4.68 -29.07 1.36
CA PRO A 361 -5.25 -29.26 0.03
C PRO A 361 -6.78 -29.17 0.08
N MET A 362 -7.37 -28.34 -0.76
CA MET A 362 -8.82 -28.17 -0.86
C MET A 362 -9.17 -27.42 -2.14
N ASN A 363 -10.39 -27.62 -2.66
CA ASN A 363 -10.86 -26.84 -3.80
C ASN A 363 -10.99 -25.37 -3.39
N LEU A 364 -10.30 -24.49 -4.12
CA LEU A 364 -10.32 -23.05 -3.90
C LEU A 364 -10.99 -22.36 -5.08
N THR A 365 -11.78 -21.33 -4.84
CA THR A 365 -12.41 -20.51 -5.89
C THR A 365 -12.12 -19.04 -5.70
N TYR A 366 -12.31 -18.53 -4.49
CA TYR A 366 -12.09 -17.12 -4.14
C TYR A 366 -11.21 -17.00 -2.91
N CYS A 367 -10.33 -16.02 -2.89
CA CYS A 367 -9.57 -15.64 -1.72
C CYS A 367 -9.80 -14.17 -1.37
N LEU A 368 -9.84 -13.88 -0.08
CA LEU A 368 -9.74 -12.53 0.45
C LEU A 368 -8.31 -12.28 0.90
N LYS A 369 -7.69 -11.19 0.45
CA LYS A 369 -6.38 -10.75 0.92
C LYS A 369 -6.53 -9.42 1.66
N THR A 370 -6.04 -9.33 2.89
CA THR A 370 -6.02 -8.09 3.68
C THR A 370 -4.60 -7.60 3.97
N ALA A 371 -4.49 -6.30 4.23
CA ALA A 371 -3.30 -5.66 4.79
C ALA A 371 -3.69 -4.49 5.69
N SER A 372 -2.86 -4.22 6.70
CA SER A 372 -2.98 -3.06 7.58
C SER A 372 -1.60 -2.40 7.70
N GLY A 373 -1.55 -1.08 7.89
CA GLY A 373 -0.30 -0.34 7.93
C GLY A 373 -0.31 0.82 8.93
N PHE A 374 0.88 1.34 9.24
CA PHE A 374 1.00 2.60 9.96
C PHE A 374 0.26 3.74 9.25
N GLY A 375 -0.16 4.74 10.00
CA GLY A 375 -1.13 5.75 9.59
C GLY A 375 -2.58 5.27 9.69
N GLY A 376 -2.81 4.05 10.18
CA GLY A 376 -4.14 3.46 10.38
C GLY A 376 -4.80 2.98 9.10
N CYS A 377 -4.07 2.85 7.99
CA CYS A 377 -4.65 2.45 6.71
C CYS A 377 -4.85 0.94 6.65
N ASN A 378 -6.03 0.51 6.18
CA ASN A 378 -6.36 -0.89 5.91
C ASN A 378 -6.72 -1.05 4.43
N ALA A 379 -6.46 -2.23 3.88
CA ALA A 379 -6.89 -2.58 2.54
C ALA A 379 -7.33 -4.04 2.46
N ALA A 380 -8.28 -4.31 1.57
CA ALA A 380 -8.71 -5.66 1.23
C ALA A 380 -8.92 -5.78 -0.28
N ILE A 381 -8.57 -6.94 -0.85
CA ILE A 381 -8.89 -7.31 -2.23
C ILE A 381 -9.47 -8.72 -2.30
N VAL A 382 -10.31 -8.97 -3.29
CA VAL A 382 -10.86 -10.29 -3.62
C VAL A 382 -10.26 -10.76 -4.93
N ILE A 383 -9.67 -11.95 -4.91
CA ILE A 383 -9.10 -12.62 -6.10
C ILE A 383 -9.87 -13.93 -6.30
N GLY A 384 -10.13 -14.31 -7.54
CA GLY A 384 -10.80 -15.59 -7.82
C GLY A 384 -10.43 -16.22 -9.14
N LYS A 385 -10.71 -17.51 -9.29
CA LYS A 385 -10.62 -18.22 -10.58
C LYS A 385 -11.83 -17.91 -11.44
N GLU A 386 -11.62 -17.74 -12.75
CA GLU A 386 -12.75 -17.67 -13.68
C GLU A 386 -13.56 -18.98 -13.60
N PRO A 387 -14.89 -18.91 -13.38
CA PRO A 387 -15.74 -20.09 -13.34
C PRO A 387 -15.71 -20.85 -14.67
N VAL A 388 -15.73 -22.19 -14.62
CA VAL A 388 -15.90 -23.00 -15.83
C VAL A 388 -17.30 -22.75 -16.42
N PRO A 389 -17.44 -22.56 -17.74
CA PRO A 389 -18.74 -22.39 -18.38
C PRO A 389 -19.73 -23.51 -17.98
N GLY A 390 -20.92 -23.11 -17.50
CA GLY A 390 -21.98 -24.04 -17.06
C GLY A 390 -22.05 -24.33 -15.56
N ASN A 391 -21.05 -23.91 -14.78
CA ASN A 391 -21.03 -24.04 -13.32
C ASN A 391 -20.88 -22.66 -12.66
N ASN A 392 -21.77 -21.73 -12.99
CA ASN A 392 -21.69 -20.35 -12.53
C ASN A 392 -22.55 -20.12 -11.26
N PRO A 393 -21.95 -20.04 -10.05
CA PRO A 393 -22.69 -19.66 -8.85
C PRO A 393 -23.22 -18.22 -8.90
N LEU A 394 -22.72 -17.37 -9.82
CA LEU A 394 -23.19 -16.00 -10.05
C LEU A 394 -24.44 -15.89 -10.93
N SER A 395 -25.12 -17.01 -11.21
CA SER A 395 -26.33 -17.08 -12.05
C SER A 395 -27.55 -16.30 -11.52
N GLY A 396 -27.43 -15.63 -10.37
CA GLY A 396 -28.43 -14.72 -9.82
C GLY A 396 -28.20 -13.21 -10.03
N SER A 397 -26.98 -12.72 -10.32
CA SER A 397 -26.73 -11.26 -10.34
C SER A 397 -25.39 -10.77 -10.92
N VAL A 398 -24.62 -11.56 -11.67
CA VAL A 398 -23.50 -10.98 -12.46
C VAL A 398 -23.39 -11.67 -13.82
N SER A 399 -23.76 -10.93 -14.85
CA SER A 399 -23.47 -11.23 -16.25
C SER A 399 -21.95 -11.08 -16.46
N LEU A 400 -21.22 -12.20 -16.54
CA LEU A 400 -19.79 -12.24 -16.91
C LEU A 400 -19.56 -12.03 -18.43
N GLN A 401 -20.57 -11.55 -19.18
CA GLN A 401 -20.42 -11.25 -20.60
C GLN A 401 -19.96 -9.80 -20.76
N GLY A 402 -18.65 -9.60 -20.77
CA GLY A 402 -18.05 -8.31 -21.13
C GLY A 402 -18.53 -7.85 -22.50
N LYS A 403 -19.41 -6.84 -22.53
CA LYS A 403 -19.73 -6.11 -23.76
C LYS A 403 -18.59 -5.15 -24.08
N GLN A 404 -18.25 -5.04 -25.37
CA GLN A 404 -17.36 -4.00 -25.88
C GLN A 404 -17.85 -2.63 -25.40
N LEU A 405 -16.95 -1.88 -24.77
CA LEU A 405 -17.16 -0.50 -24.33
C LEU A 405 -17.31 0.41 -25.56
N GLU A 406 -18.53 0.56 -26.06
CA GLU A 406 -18.93 1.71 -26.88
C GLU A 406 -19.59 2.77 -25.96
N GLU A 407 -18.88 3.89 -25.78
CA GLU A 407 -19.36 5.24 -25.42
C GLU A 407 -20.18 5.51 -24.13
N THR A 408 -20.34 4.61 -23.16
CA THR A 408 -21.22 4.90 -21.99
C THR A 408 -20.56 5.29 -20.65
N SER A 409 -19.24 5.35 -20.50
CA SER A 409 -18.61 5.62 -19.19
C SER A 409 -18.64 7.09 -18.72
N SER A 410 -19.03 8.05 -19.58
CA SER A 410 -19.02 9.48 -19.19
C SER A 410 -20.28 9.95 -18.45
N GLN A 411 -21.35 9.15 -18.39
CA GLN A 411 -22.68 9.62 -17.93
C GLN A 411 -23.13 9.14 -16.54
N ILE A 412 -22.39 8.25 -15.84
CA ILE A 412 -22.85 7.65 -14.57
C ILE A 412 -22.05 8.11 -13.32
N LEU A 413 -20.92 8.80 -13.47
CA LEU A 413 -20.27 9.45 -12.33
C LEU A 413 -21.12 10.65 -11.87
N LYS A 414 -21.67 10.59 -10.64
CA LYS A 414 -22.11 11.81 -9.95
C LYS A 414 -20.91 12.76 -9.94
N ARG A 415 -21.05 13.93 -10.59
CA ARG A 415 -19.93 14.86 -10.76
C ARG A 415 -19.58 15.47 -9.41
N ALA A 416 -18.56 14.92 -8.76
CA ALA A 416 -17.90 15.58 -7.65
C ALA A 416 -17.37 16.95 -8.11
N LYS A 417 -17.52 17.97 -7.27
CA LYS A 417 -17.11 19.34 -7.54
C LYS A 417 -16.15 19.81 -6.48
N ILE A 418 -15.18 20.62 -6.91
CA ILE A 418 -14.34 21.36 -5.98
C ILE A 418 -15.20 22.48 -5.37
N VAL A 419 -15.35 22.46 -4.05
CA VAL A 419 -16.12 23.47 -3.30
C VAL A 419 -15.22 24.44 -2.53
N SER A 420 -13.96 24.08 -2.33
CA SER A 420 -12.99 24.91 -1.64
C SER A 420 -11.56 24.53 -2.00
N LYS A 421 -10.64 25.48 -1.86
CA LYS A 421 -9.21 25.33 -2.07
C LYS A 421 -8.43 26.04 -0.96
N CYS A 422 -7.36 25.41 -0.48
CA CYS A 422 -6.41 26.03 0.43
C CYS A 422 -4.97 25.77 -0.07
N ASN A 423 -4.14 26.81 -0.04
CA ASN A 423 -2.72 26.73 -0.36
C ASN A 423 -1.88 27.30 0.81
N ILE A 424 -0.84 26.58 1.20
CA ILE A 424 0.19 27.03 2.13
C ILE A 424 1.54 26.94 1.41
N SER A 425 2.21 28.08 1.29
CA SER A 425 3.51 28.21 0.62
C SER A 425 4.40 29.20 1.35
N ALA A 426 5.60 29.43 0.82
CA ALA A 426 6.51 30.47 1.32
C ALA A 426 5.89 31.89 1.36
N LEU A 427 4.79 32.14 0.65
CA LEU A 427 4.09 33.43 0.66
C LEU A 427 3.07 33.57 1.80
N GLY A 428 2.66 32.47 2.43
CA GLY A 428 1.61 32.44 3.46
C GLY A 428 0.50 31.43 3.18
N VAL A 429 -0.66 31.69 3.76
CA VAL A 429 -1.88 30.89 3.62
C VAL A 429 -2.88 31.62 2.72
N GLU A 430 -3.37 30.93 1.70
CA GLU A 430 -4.39 31.39 0.77
C GLU A 430 -5.58 30.42 0.81
N LEU A 431 -6.79 30.94 1.09
CA LEU A 431 -8.04 30.19 1.13
C LEU A 431 -8.96 30.75 0.04
N ASN A 432 -9.39 29.91 -0.90
CA ASN A 432 -10.21 30.31 -2.05
C ASN A 432 -9.66 31.54 -2.79
N ASP A 433 -8.36 31.51 -3.07
CA ASP A 433 -7.60 32.55 -3.75
C ASP A 433 -7.48 33.89 -2.98
N GLU A 434 -7.93 33.93 -1.72
CA GLU A 434 -7.74 35.06 -0.81
C GLU A 434 -6.64 34.79 0.22
N ARG A 435 -5.69 35.71 0.37
CA ARG A 435 -4.63 35.60 1.37
C ARG A 435 -5.18 35.86 2.77
N VAL A 436 -5.25 34.82 3.59
CA VAL A 436 -5.74 34.89 4.98
C VAL A 436 -4.62 35.06 6.00
N LEU A 437 -3.38 34.73 5.63
CA LEU A 437 -2.19 34.93 6.47
C LEU A 437 -0.96 35.13 5.59
N ALA A 438 -0.13 36.12 5.89
CA ALA A 438 1.15 36.33 5.21
C ALA A 438 2.32 35.65 5.95
N ASN A 439 3.26 35.11 5.18
CA ASN A 439 4.56 34.69 5.68
C ASN A 439 5.60 35.79 5.44
N GLU A 440 6.45 36.09 6.43
CA GLU A 440 7.53 37.05 6.24
C GLU A 440 8.69 36.37 5.49
N PRO A 441 9.40 37.06 4.58
CA PRO A 441 10.50 36.45 3.83
C PRO A 441 11.65 35.91 4.69
N THR A 442 11.75 36.34 5.94
CA THR A 442 12.76 35.89 6.91
C THR A 442 12.32 34.70 7.76
N ASP A 443 11.04 34.34 7.74
CA ASP A 443 10.50 33.25 8.56
C ASP A 443 10.88 31.89 7.94
N ASP A 444 11.55 31.06 8.73
CA ASP A 444 11.73 29.64 8.41
C ASP A 444 10.43 28.85 8.62
N PHE A 445 10.40 27.58 8.18
CA PHE A 445 9.20 26.76 8.30
C PHE A 445 8.72 26.64 9.76
N PRO A 446 9.58 26.32 10.77
CA PRO A 446 9.14 26.22 12.16
C PRO A 446 8.54 27.51 12.72
N THR A 447 9.05 28.68 12.33
CA THR A 447 8.53 29.99 12.76
C THR A 447 7.16 30.25 12.13
N PHE A 448 7.06 30.11 10.81
CA PHE A 448 5.82 30.33 10.07
C PHE A 448 4.71 29.37 10.51
N ILE A 449 5.00 28.07 10.64
CA ILE A 449 4.01 27.05 10.93
C ILE A 449 3.38 27.24 12.32
N ARG A 450 4.14 27.75 13.29
CA ARG A 450 3.63 28.12 14.63
C ARG A 450 2.72 29.35 14.58
N LYS A 451 3.09 30.38 13.81
CA LYS A 451 2.27 31.57 13.56
C LYS A 451 0.95 31.18 12.88
N ALA A 452 1.02 30.32 11.87
CA ALA A 452 -0.14 29.79 11.17
C ALA A 452 -1.07 29.00 12.09
N TYR A 453 -0.53 28.10 12.92
CA TYR A 453 -1.32 27.37 13.92
C TYR A 453 -2.01 28.31 14.93
N ALA A 454 -1.30 29.32 15.45
CA ALA A 454 -1.85 30.27 16.42
C ALA A 454 -3.06 31.04 15.85
N SER A 455 -3.03 31.39 14.56
CA SER A 455 -4.14 32.09 13.89
C SER A 455 -5.44 31.27 13.76
N LEU A 456 -5.36 29.93 13.89
CA LEU A 456 -6.53 29.06 13.83
C LEU A 456 -7.28 28.93 15.17
N ASN A 457 -6.74 29.45 16.27
CA ASN A 457 -7.34 29.32 17.62
C ASN A 457 -7.71 27.86 17.99
N LEU A 458 -6.93 26.87 17.53
CA LEU A 458 -7.12 25.46 17.84
C LEU A 458 -6.40 25.06 19.13
N SER A 459 -7.00 24.17 19.91
CA SER A 459 -6.39 23.58 21.12
C SER A 459 -6.04 22.10 20.94
N TYR A 460 -5.28 21.76 19.90
CA TYR A 460 -4.82 20.40 19.61
C TYR A 460 -3.33 20.22 19.89
N ARG A 461 -3.00 19.82 21.13
CA ARG A 461 -1.59 19.70 21.60
C ARG A 461 -0.75 18.71 20.79
N LYS A 462 -1.36 17.70 20.16
CA LYS A 462 -0.64 16.69 19.36
C LYS A 462 0.07 17.31 18.16
N PHE A 463 -0.44 18.42 17.62
CA PHE A 463 0.17 19.18 16.53
C PHE A 463 1.67 19.45 16.75
N PHE A 464 2.06 19.83 17.96
CA PHE A 464 3.46 20.15 18.28
C PHE A 464 4.39 18.93 18.37
N ARG A 465 3.85 17.71 18.29
CA ARG A 465 4.61 16.45 18.27
C ARG A 465 4.65 15.80 16.89
N MET A 466 3.98 16.40 15.91
CA MET A 466 4.03 15.96 14.52
C MET A 466 5.37 16.33 13.89
N ASP A 467 5.80 15.57 12.89
CA ASP A 467 6.85 16.02 11.97
C ASP A 467 6.36 17.19 11.11
N ASP A 468 7.27 17.80 10.37
CA ASP A 468 6.98 19.05 9.65
C ASP A 468 6.06 18.84 8.44
N LEU A 469 6.14 17.69 7.74
CA LEU A 469 5.20 17.34 6.67
C LEU A 469 3.79 17.18 7.23
N SER A 470 3.63 16.48 8.35
CA SER A 470 2.32 16.31 8.99
C SER A 470 1.76 17.62 9.53
N LYS A 471 2.59 18.51 10.10
CA LYS A 471 2.15 19.86 10.51
C LYS A 471 1.60 20.67 9.33
N LEU A 472 2.29 20.62 8.19
CA LEU A 472 1.88 21.32 6.98
C LEU A 472 0.51 20.80 6.49
N GLY A 473 0.38 19.50 6.26
CA GLY A 473 -0.88 18.90 5.81
C GLY A 473 -2.05 19.11 6.79
N PHE A 474 -1.77 19.02 8.10
CA PHE A 474 -2.77 19.32 9.14
C PHE A 474 -3.29 20.76 9.04
N LEU A 475 -2.40 21.74 8.90
CA LEU A 475 -2.80 23.15 8.84
C LEU A 475 -3.55 23.48 7.56
N THR A 476 -3.12 22.97 6.40
CA THR A 476 -3.84 23.15 5.15
C THR A 476 -5.25 22.59 5.27
N THR A 477 -5.42 21.41 5.88
CA THR A 477 -6.73 20.81 6.12
C THR A 477 -7.57 21.65 7.10
N ALA A 478 -6.96 22.17 8.16
CA ALA A 478 -7.67 22.99 9.14
C ALA A 478 -8.19 24.31 8.55
N TRP A 479 -7.46 24.92 7.62
CA TRP A 479 -7.96 26.07 6.87
C TRP A 479 -9.03 25.68 5.85
N LEU A 480 -8.78 24.63 5.07
CA LEU A 480 -9.70 24.14 4.05
C LEU A 480 -11.08 23.81 4.63
N THR A 481 -11.11 23.07 5.76
CA THR A 481 -12.37 22.59 6.37
C THR A 481 -13.20 23.69 7.03
N ARG A 482 -12.66 24.90 7.25
CA ARG A 482 -13.45 26.06 7.71
C ARG A 482 -14.45 26.55 6.68
N SER A 483 -14.27 26.21 5.41
CA SER A 483 -15.21 26.56 4.34
C SER A 483 -16.48 25.72 4.33
N VAL A 484 -16.54 24.65 5.13
CA VAL A 484 -17.70 23.76 5.23
C VAL A 484 -18.18 23.72 6.67
N ASP A 485 -19.36 24.31 6.89
CA ASP A 485 -20.02 24.31 8.19
C ASP A 485 -20.27 22.88 8.68
N GLY A 486 -19.79 22.57 9.88
CA GLY A 486 -20.01 21.27 10.50
C GLY A 486 -19.24 20.10 9.88
N PHE A 487 -18.17 20.34 9.11
CA PHE A 487 -17.36 19.26 8.49
C PHE A 487 -16.96 18.15 9.49
N SER A 488 -16.58 18.52 10.71
CA SER A 488 -16.21 17.56 11.76
C SER A 488 -17.38 16.67 12.24
N GLY A 489 -18.63 17.11 12.06
CA GLY A 489 -19.84 16.37 12.42
C GLY A 489 -20.35 15.40 11.34
N LEU A 490 -19.74 15.41 10.15
CA LEU A 490 -20.09 14.50 9.07
C LEU A 490 -19.72 13.05 9.41
N PRO A 491 -20.48 12.05 8.91
CA PRO A 491 -20.21 10.63 9.15
C PRO A 491 -18.76 10.27 8.78
N PRO A 492 -17.98 9.63 9.69
CA PRO A 492 -16.57 9.36 9.46
C PRO A 492 -16.24 8.60 8.17
N GLU A 493 -17.05 7.60 7.84
CA GLU A 493 -16.97 6.75 6.66
C GLU A 493 -17.25 7.49 5.35
N SER A 494 -17.90 8.65 5.41
CA SER A 494 -18.25 9.45 4.21
C SER A 494 -17.15 10.43 3.78
N LYS A 495 -15.98 10.38 4.42
CA LYS A 495 -14.85 11.29 4.20
C LYS A 495 -13.59 10.51 3.83
N GLY A 496 -12.98 10.84 2.70
CA GLY A 496 -11.69 10.29 2.25
C GLY A 496 -10.62 11.35 2.01
N ILE A 497 -9.37 10.93 1.87
CA ILE A 497 -8.24 11.83 1.63
C ILE A 497 -7.22 11.23 0.64
N ILE A 498 -6.93 11.96 -0.43
CA ILE A 498 -6.03 11.50 -1.49
C ILE A 498 -4.92 12.53 -1.68
N MET A 499 -3.67 12.18 -1.37
CA MET A 499 -2.55 13.13 -1.49
C MET A 499 -1.49 12.65 -2.44
N ALA A 500 -0.73 13.59 -2.96
CA ALA A 500 0.53 13.32 -3.64
C ALA A 500 1.63 14.26 -3.15
N ASN A 501 2.87 13.83 -3.30
CA ASN A 501 4.02 14.71 -3.21
C ASN A 501 5.21 14.19 -4.00
N ARG A 502 6.34 14.91 -3.98
CA ARG A 502 7.56 14.52 -4.68
C ARG A 502 8.51 13.78 -3.77
N SER A 503 8.67 14.30 -2.57
CA SER A 503 9.76 14.00 -1.66
C SER A 503 9.41 12.85 -0.71
N SER A 504 8.21 12.27 -0.79
CA SER A 504 7.71 11.31 0.19
C SER A 504 7.82 11.90 1.61
N SER A 505 8.62 11.30 2.48
CA SER A 505 8.96 11.79 3.82
C SER A 505 10.44 12.18 3.95
N LEU A 506 11.13 12.47 2.85
CA LEU A 506 12.60 12.52 2.79
C LEU A 506 13.22 13.46 3.83
N ASP A 507 12.58 14.58 4.14
CA ASP A 507 13.03 15.51 5.18
C ASP A 507 13.13 14.82 6.57
N THR A 508 12.09 14.05 6.92
CA THR A 508 12.08 13.26 8.16
C THR A 508 12.98 12.03 8.07
N ASP A 509 13.12 11.43 6.88
CA ASP A 509 14.07 10.34 6.65
C ASP A 509 15.52 10.78 6.93
N ILE A 510 15.92 11.95 6.44
CA ILE A 510 17.23 12.57 6.69
C ILE A 510 17.41 12.82 8.20
N HIS A 511 16.40 13.39 8.86
CA HIS A 511 16.46 13.64 10.30
C HIS A 511 16.61 12.35 11.11
N TYR A 512 15.88 11.29 10.74
CA TYR A 512 15.98 9.98 11.39
C TYR A 512 17.36 9.36 11.19
N ARG A 513 17.93 9.41 9.97
CA ARG A 513 19.29 8.95 9.70
C ARG A 513 20.33 9.70 10.54
N GLN A 514 20.26 11.02 10.59
CA GLN A 514 21.16 11.84 11.41
C GLN A 514 21.06 11.49 12.90
N ASN A 515 19.85 11.20 13.40
CA ASN A 515 19.66 10.71 14.76
C ASN A 515 20.34 9.35 14.94
N LEU A 516 20.12 8.41 14.01
CA LEU A 516 20.72 7.07 14.04
C LEU A 516 22.25 7.12 14.05
N ASP A 517 22.86 8.00 13.26
CA ASP A 517 24.31 8.23 13.23
C ASP A 517 24.85 8.79 14.56
N ALA A 518 24.05 9.62 15.24
CA ALA A 518 24.47 10.28 16.47
C ALA A 518 24.37 9.38 17.71
N VAL A 519 23.32 8.56 17.82
CA VAL A 519 23.04 7.75 19.02
C VAL A 519 23.26 6.25 18.84
N GLY A 520 23.39 5.78 17.60
CA GLY A 520 23.48 4.36 17.25
C GLY A 520 22.12 3.69 17.09
N ASP A 521 22.14 2.49 16.51
CA ASP A 521 20.98 1.67 16.17
C ASP A 521 20.06 1.31 17.35
N ARG A 522 20.63 1.04 18.52
CA ARG A 522 19.89 0.64 19.73
C ARG A 522 19.04 1.76 20.33
N GLU A 523 19.43 3.00 20.08
CA GLU A 523 18.78 4.20 20.63
C GLU A 523 17.92 4.91 19.57
N ALA A 524 17.65 4.24 18.45
CA ALA A 524 16.77 4.72 17.40
C ALA A 524 15.41 5.16 17.97
N SER A 525 14.92 6.33 17.53
CA SER A 525 13.69 6.90 18.07
C SER A 525 12.44 6.35 17.35
N PRO A 526 11.54 5.61 18.05
CA PRO A 526 10.29 5.17 17.44
C PRO A 526 9.35 6.35 17.15
N ALA A 527 9.51 7.46 17.87
CA ALA A 527 8.72 8.67 17.69
C ALA A 527 9.06 9.42 16.39
N ILE A 528 10.29 9.27 15.88
CA ILE A 528 10.69 9.82 14.58
C ILE A 528 10.41 8.80 13.48
N PHE A 529 10.75 7.52 13.70
CA PHE A 529 10.64 6.48 12.68
C PHE A 529 9.23 6.36 12.08
N VAL A 530 8.17 6.50 12.87
CA VAL A 530 6.79 6.45 12.34
C VAL A 530 6.52 7.53 11.29
N TYR A 531 7.07 8.74 11.46
CA TYR A 531 6.88 9.84 10.51
C TYR A 531 7.75 9.74 9.27
N THR A 532 8.62 8.74 9.19
CA THR A 532 9.36 8.42 7.97
C THR A 532 8.45 7.76 6.91
N LEU A 533 7.13 7.93 7.02
CA LEU A 533 6.15 7.37 6.11
C LEU A 533 5.21 8.51 5.69
N PRO A 534 5.13 8.86 4.40
CA PRO A 534 4.36 10.02 3.97
C PRO A 534 2.87 9.88 4.29
N ASN A 535 2.34 8.65 4.25
CA ASN A 535 0.94 8.36 4.57
C ASN A 535 0.60 8.59 6.05
N VAL A 536 1.57 8.74 6.96
CA VAL A 536 1.31 9.11 8.36
C VAL A 536 0.78 10.54 8.47
N MET A 537 1.13 11.44 7.54
CA MET A 537 0.46 12.75 7.42
C MET A 537 -1.04 12.60 7.22
N LEU A 538 -1.48 11.65 6.38
CA LEU A 538 -2.91 11.33 6.22
C LEU A 538 -3.49 10.77 7.51
N GLY A 539 -2.76 9.87 8.19
CA GLY A 539 -3.18 9.31 9.46
C GLY A 539 -3.44 10.39 10.53
N GLU A 540 -2.57 11.38 10.64
CA GLU A 540 -2.76 12.51 11.57
C GLU A 540 -4.01 13.33 11.26
N ILE A 541 -4.27 13.59 9.97
CA ILE A 541 -5.50 14.24 9.50
C ILE A 541 -6.72 13.37 9.81
N CYS A 542 -6.70 12.09 9.42
CA CYS A 542 -7.81 11.17 9.65
C CYS A 542 -8.16 11.05 11.14
N ILE A 543 -7.18 11.03 12.04
CA ILE A 543 -7.40 10.97 13.49
C ILE A 543 -8.15 12.20 14.01
N TYR A 544 -7.78 13.40 13.55
CA TYR A 544 -8.37 14.65 14.03
C TYR A 544 -9.76 14.88 13.44
N TRP A 545 -9.93 14.72 12.12
CA TRP A 545 -11.21 14.94 11.43
C TRP A 545 -12.11 13.71 11.39
N LYS A 546 -11.71 12.59 12.01
CA LYS A 546 -12.44 11.32 12.02
C LYS A 546 -12.82 10.90 10.60
N MET A 547 -11.82 10.67 9.75
CA MET A 547 -12.01 10.24 8.37
C MET A 547 -11.68 8.75 8.28
N LYS A 548 -12.68 7.92 7.98
CA LYS A 548 -12.53 6.46 7.89
C LYS A 548 -12.58 5.91 6.46
N GLY A 549 -12.90 6.75 5.47
CA GLY A 549 -12.87 6.37 4.05
C GLY A 549 -11.45 6.19 3.51
N GLU A 550 -11.33 5.94 2.21
CA GLU A 550 -10.04 5.72 1.54
C GLU A 550 -9.02 6.84 1.83
N ASN A 551 -7.81 6.42 2.23
CA ASN A 551 -6.64 7.27 2.33
C ASN A 551 -5.53 6.74 1.42
N THR A 552 -5.18 7.48 0.37
CA THR A 552 -4.18 7.05 -0.64
C THR A 552 -3.13 8.14 -0.81
N PHE A 553 -1.87 7.74 -0.90
CA PHE A 553 -0.72 8.63 -1.06
C PHE A 553 0.11 8.23 -2.29
N PHE A 554 0.13 9.12 -3.26
CA PHE A 554 0.91 9.00 -4.49
C PHE A 554 2.26 9.70 -4.35
N ILE A 555 3.28 9.19 -5.03
CA ILE A 555 4.56 9.90 -5.20
C ILE A 555 4.70 10.27 -6.68
N GLN A 556 4.86 11.56 -6.97
CA GLN A 556 4.94 12.09 -8.32
C GLN A 556 6.03 13.15 -8.41
N ARG A 557 6.72 13.27 -9.55
CA ARG A 557 7.76 14.30 -9.71
C ARG A 557 7.20 15.72 -9.67
N GLU A 558 5.99 15.89 -10.19
CA GLU A 558 5.28 17.17 -10.34
C GLU A 558 3.83 16.99 -9.91
N PHE A 559 3.18 18.09 -9.55
CA PHE A 559 1.78 18.07 -9.14
C PHE A 559 0.85 17.88 -10.35
N ASP A 560 0.33 16.67 -10.53
CA ASP A 560 -0.71 16.36 -11.51
C ASP A 560 -2.11 16.47 -10.88
N LYS A 561 -2.61 17.70 -10.82
CA LYS A 561 -3.92 18.00 -10.23
C LYS A 561 -5.05 17.25 -10.94
N ASP A 562 -5.03 17.18 -12.26
CA ASP A 562 -6.13 16.61 -13.03
C ASP A 562 -6.24 15.11 -12.78
N PHE A 563 -5.11 14.39 -12.73
CA PHE A 563 -5.08 12.99 -12.31
C PHE A 563 -5.67 12.79 -10.90
N LEU A 564 -5.24 13.59 -9.92
CA LEU A 564 -5.70 13.42 -8.54
C LEU A 564 -7.20 13.71 -8.38
N ILE A 565 -7.71 14.78 -9.01
CA ILE A 565 -9.15 15.11 -9.00
C ILE A 565 -9.95 13.99 -9.69
N GLN A 566 -9.46 13.47 -10.82
CA GLN A 566 -10.12 12.38 -11.52
C GLN A 566 -10.15 11.11 -10.66
N TYR A 567 -9.03 10.73 -10.05
CA TYR A 567 -8.93 9.57 -9.16
C TYR A 567 -9.82 9.72 -7.91
N ALA A 568 -9.81 10.89 -7.26
CA ALA A 568 -10.69 11.17 -6.13
C ALA A 568 -12.17 11.07 -6.52
N GLY A 569 -12.56 11.52 -7.71
CA GLY A 569 -13.91 11.33 -8.25
C GLY A 569 -14.30 9.85 -8.38
N MET A 570 -13.39 9.00 -8.85
CA MET A 570 -13.60 7.54 -8.91
C MET A 570 -13.80 6.95 -7.51
N VAL A 571 -12.93 7.31 -6.55
CA VAL A 571 -13.02 6.88 -5.14
C VAL A 571 -14.36 7.27 -4.52
N MET A 572 -14.78 8.54 -4.68
CA MET A 572 -16.02 9.05 -4.12
C MET A 572 -17.25 8.34 -4.70
N SER A 573 -17.19 7.92 -5.96
CA SER A 573 -18.25 7.15 -6.60
C SER A 573 -18.29 5.71 -6.06
N GLU A 574 -17.16 5.03 -5.96
CA GLU A 574 -17.08 3.62 -5.60
C GLU A 574 -17.32 3.34 -4.11
N GLN A 575 -16.87 4.23 -3.22
CA GLN A 575 -17.00 4.08 -1.77
C GLN A 575 -18.11 4.93 -1.16
N ASP A 576 -18.95 5.54 -1.99
CA ASP A 576 -20.05 6.40 -1.54
C ASP A 576 -19.65 7.58 -0.64
N LEU A 577 -18.45 8.13 -0.86
CA LEU A 577 -17.98 9.28 -0.08
C LEU A 577 -18.77 10.54 -0.43
N ASN A 578 -19.08 11.34 0.58
CA ASN A 578 -19.68 12.66 0.41
C ASN A 578 -18.61 13.73 0.16
N TYR A 579 -17.47 13.60 0.84
CA TYR A 579 -16.35 14.53 0.71
C TYR A 579 -15.03 13.80 0.53
N CYS A 580 -14.16 14.40 -0.28
CA CYS A 580 -12.77 13.98 -0.40
C CYS A 580 -11.85 15.20 -0.35
N ILE A 581 -10.85 15.16 0.52
CA ILE A 581 -9.76 16.14 0.49
C ILE A 581 -8.71 15.58 -0.46
N VAL A 582 -8.31 16.36 -1.47
CA VAL A 582 -7.36 15.91 -2.48
C VAL A 582 -6.34 16.99 -2.81
N GLY A 583 -5.08 16.62 -3.03
CA GLY A 583 -4.09 17.61 -3.43
C GLY A 583 -2.64 17.21 -3.22
N TRP A 584 -1.81 18.24 -3.05
CA TRP A 584 -0.36 18.14 -2.98
C TRP A 584 0.16 18.59 -1.61
N CYS A 585 1.12 17.88 -1.02
CA CYS A 585 1.79 18.31 0.21
C CYS A 585 3.25 17.86 0.21
N ASP A 586 4.17 18.76 -0.13
CA ASP A 586 5.60 18.47 -0.17
C ASP A 586 6.38 19.40 0.75
N LEU A 587 7.40 18.85 1.40
CA LEU A 587 8.33 19.56 2.25
C LEU A 587 9.71 18.90 2.19
N LEU A 588 10.72 19.70 1.86
CA LEU A 588 12.13 19.31 1.90
C LEU A 588 13.03 20.54 2.05
N ASP A 589 13.93 20.54 3.04
CA ASP A 589 14.93 21.61 3.24
C ASP A 589 14.31 23.03 3.30
N ASN A 590 13.26 23.22 4.11
CA ASN A 590 12.46 24.45 4.20
C ASN A 590 11.71 24.87 2.92
N ASN A 591 11.81 24.13 1.82
CA ASN A 591 10.95 24.32 0.67
C ASN A 591 9.67 23.55 0.91
N PHE A 592 8.56 24.26 1.04
CA PHE A 592 7.26 23.65 1.31
C PHE A 592 6.18 24.21 0.40
N LEU A 593 5.29 23.32 -0.02
CA LEU A 593 4.08 23.65 -0.76
C LEU A 593 3.01 22.64 -0.37
N SER A 594 1.87 23.14 0.09
CA SER A 594 0.68 22.33 0.28
C SER A 594 -0.52 22.99 -0.37
N GLU A 595 -1.13 22.30 -1.33
CA GLU A 595 -2.27 22.79 -2.10
C GLU A 595 -3.38 21.73 -2.09
N PHE A 596 -4.41 21.96 -1.28
CA PHE A 596 -5.53 21.03 -1.09
C PHE A 596 -6.82 21.59 -1.66
N TYR A 597 -7.63 20.66 -2.16
CA TYR A 597 -8.95 20.87 -2.72
C TYR A 597 -9.95 20.03 -1.93
N LEU A 598 -11.08 20.63 -1.57
CA LEU A 598 -12.20 19.90 -1.00
C LEU A 598 -13.19 19.59 -2.11
N MET A 599 -13.40 18.30 -2.37
CA MET A 599 -14.40 17.81 -3.29
C MET A 599 -15.67 17.39 -2.55
N GLU A 600 -16.83 17.73 -3.10
CA GLU A 600 -18.17 17.33 -2.63
C GLU A 600 -18.92 16.59 -3.75
N ARG A 601 -19.61 15.50 -3.41
CA ARG A 601 -20.32 14.62 -4.36
C ARG A 601 -21.67 15.16 -4.85
#